data_AF-A0AAE1S1D1-F1
#
_entry.id   AF-A0AAE1S1D1-F1
#
_cell.length_a   1.000
_cell.length_b   1.000
_cell.length_c   1.000
_cell.angle_alpha   90.00
_cell.angle_beta   90.00
_cell.angle_gamma   90.00
#
_symmetry.space_group_name_H-M   'P 1'
#
loop_
_entity.id
_entity.type
_entity.pdbx_description
1 polymer ?
#
loop_
_entity_poly.entity_id
_entity_poly.type
_entity_poly.pdbx_seq_one_letter_code
_entity_poly.pdbx_strand_id
1 'polypeptide(L)'
;MKTAIASFQNSDMSELIKFHKTVESNLEKLTDESQVLARFEEFPTKKLEALRMAAALHTKLDSIARTLQNWPIAPPVAQLLDKAESYFNKIKGEMDTLERTKDDESKKFKGHKIHFDFGILVRIKELMVDVPSNCMELTLKEREAKQKENEGAGPKNGSHKKGSAKQLWKAFQFAFRIYTFAGGQDDRADTLTRELASEIETDPNPEA
;
A
#
# COMPACT_ATOMS: atom_id res chain seq x y z
N MET A 1 34.78 -4.95 8.50
CA MET A 1 33.66 -4.07 8.11
C MET A 1 33.92 -3.32 6.80
N LYS A 2 34.99 -2.51 6.69
CA LYS A 2 35.37 -1.80 5.44
C LYS A 2 35.33 -2.69 4.18
N THR A 3 36.08 -3.80 4.20
CA THR A 3 36.14 -4.75 3.05
C THR A 3 34.79 -5.38 2.76
N ALA A 4 34.01 -5.72 3.80
CA ALA A 4 32.69 -6.32 3.64
C ALA A 4 31.72 -5.37 2.95
N ILE A 5 31.69 -4.08 3.33
CA ILE A 5 30.86 -3.07 2.66
C ILE A 5 31.34 -2.84 1.23
N ALA A 6 32.65 -2.78 1.00
CA ALA A 6 33.21 -2.57 -0.34
C ALA A 6 32.88 -3.73 -1.31
N SER A 7 33.00 -4.98 -0.87
CA SER A 7 32.77 -6.16 -1.71
C SER A 7 31.31 -6.61 -1.77
N PHE A 8 30.44 -6.10 -0.89
CA PHE A 8 29.04 -6.51 -0.80
C PHE A 8 28.30 -6.37 -2.14
N GLN A 9 27.59 -7.42 -2.53
CA GLN A 9 26.67 -7.45 -3.66
C GLN A 9 25.53 -8.37 -3.23
N ASN A 10 24.29 -7.95 -3.45
CA ASN A 10 23.12 -8.74 -3.11
C ASN A 10 22.43 -9.24 -4.38
N SER A 11 21.84 -10.43 -4.29
CA SER A 11 20.98 -10.98 -5.33
C SER A 11 19.50 -10.73 -5.03
N ASP A 12 19.15 -10.62 -3.75
CA ASP A 12 17.79 -10.35 -3.29
C ASP A 12 17.74 -9.29 -2.17
N MET A 13 16.52 -8.84 -1.85
CA MET A 13 16.31 -7.82 -0.82
C MET A 13 16.49 -8.35 0.61
N SER A 14 16.33 -9.66 0.83
CA SER A 14 16.55 -10.25 2.15
C SER A 14 18.02 -10.22 2.54
N GLU A 15 18.92 -10.49 1.60
CA GLU A 15 20.37 -10.33 1.76
C GLU A 15 20.74 -8.89 2.06
N LEU A 16 20.19 -7.93 1.32
CA LEU A 16 20.39 -6.50 1.56
C LEU A 16 20.00 -6.10 2.98
N ILE A 17 18.79 -6.49 3.42
CA ILE A 17 18.27 -6.13 4.74
C ILE A 17 19.06 -6.82 5.87
N LYS A 18 19.43 -8.09 5.70
CA LYS A 18 20.27 -8.81 6.68
C LYS A 18 21.63 -8.14 6.82
N PHE A 19 22.28 -7.84 5.69
CA PHE A 19 23.59 -7.20 5.69
C PHE A 19 23.55 -5.80 6.29
N HIS A 20 22.56 -4.99 5.90
CA HIS A 20 22.33 -3.67 6.48
C HIS A 20 22.19 -3.76 8.01
N LYS A 21 21.36 -4.65 8.53
CA LYS A 21 21.21 -4.87 9.99
C LYS A 21 22.52 -5.24 10.67
N THR A 22 23.32 -6.11 10.06
CA THR A 22 24.64 -6.47 10.59
C THR A 22 25.58 -5.28 10.61
N VAL A 23 25.59 -4.46 9.56
CA VAL A 23 26.43 -3.26 9.49
C VAL A 23 26.01 -2.24 10.55
N GLU A 24 24.72 -1.91 10.63
CA GLU A 24 24.22 -0.93 11.62
C GLU A 24 24.47 -1.40 13.05
N SER A 25 24.25 -2.68 13.38
CA SER A 25 24.56 -3.21 14.72
C SER A 25 26.04 -3.09 15.13
N ASN A 26 26.95 -3.02 14.15
CA ASN A 26 28.37 -2.75 14.42
C ASN A 26 28.67 -1.24 14.50
N LEU A 27 27.98 -0.41 13.70
CA LEU A 27 28.13 1.04 13.71
C LEU A 27 27.54 1.70 14.97
N GLU A 28 26.45 1.16 15.50
CA GLU A 28 25.82 1.61 16.76
C GLU A 28 26.75 1.50 17.98
N LYS A 29 27.83 0.71 17.90
CA LYS A 29 28.83 0.56 18.97
C LYS A 29 29.87 1.68 18.97
N LEU A 30 29.86 2.55 17.95
CA LEU A 30 30.82 3.65 17.81
C LEU A 30 30.35 4.86 18.62
N THR A 31 31.29 5.51 19.33
CA THR A 31 30.98 6.70 20.15
C THR A 31 30.57 7.90 19.30
N ASP A 32 31.26 8.13 18.18
CA ASP A 32 30.91 9.12 17.16
C ASP A 32 31.18 8.48 15.80
N GLU A 33 30.13 7.96 15.14
CA GLU A 33 30.24 7.25 13.87
C GLU A 33 30.98 8.10 12.81
N SER A 34 30.59 9.36 12.65
CA SER A 34 31.15 10.23 11.60
C SER A 34 32.65 10.45 11.81
N GLN A 35 33.05 10.76 13.04
CA GLN A 35 34.47 10.95 13.36
C GLN A 35 35.26 9.66 13.26
N VAL A 36 34.72 8.53 13.73
CA VAL A 36 35.42 7.24 13.68
C VAL A 36 35.57 6.78 12.24
N LEU A 37 34.53 6.86 11.41
CA LEU A 37 34.58 6.50 9.99
C LEU A 37 35.53 7.40 9.21
N ALA A 38 35.61 8.69 9.54
CA ALA A 38 36.55 9.63 8.90
C ALA A 38 38.03 9.32 9.17
N ARG A 39 38.36 8.56 10.23
CA ARG A 39 39.74 8.11 10.50
C ARG A 39 40.18 6.94 9.60
N PHE A 40 39.24 6.24 8.97
CA PHE A 40 39.56 5.14 8.05
C PHE A 40 39.73 5.68 6.64
N GLU A 41 40.99 5.72 6.16
CA GLU A 41 41.28 6.06 4.76
C GLU A 41 40.50 5.14 3.81
N GLU A 42 39.91 5.72 2.77
CA GLU A 42 39.10 5.03 1.75
C GLU A 42 37.91 4.22 2.29
N PHE A 43 37.33 4.61 3.43
CA PHE A 43 36.09 3.99 3.88
C PHE A 43 34.99 4.16 2.80
N PRO A 44 34.22 3.11 2.45
CA PRO A 44 33.24 3.16 1.36
C PRO A 44 31.94 3.89 1.78
N THR A 45 32.05 5.12 2.29
CA THR A 45 30.93 5.92 2.84
C THR A 45 29.80 6.07 1.82
N LYS A 46 30.11 6.38 0.56
CA LYS A 46 29.08 6.51 -0.50
C LYS A 46 28.28 5.22 -0.71
N LYS A 47 28.95 4.06 -0.62
CA LYS A 47 28.29 2.76 -0.75
C LYS A 47 27.49 2.41 0.51
N LEU A 48 27.99 2.75 1.70
CA LEU A 48 27.25 2.62 2.95
C LEU A 48 25.95 3.44 2.91
N GLU A 49 26.03 4.70 2.48
CA GLU A 49 24.85 5.55 2.32
C GLU A 49 23.88 4.99 1.28
N ALA A 50 24.39 4.45 0.15
CA ALA A 50 23.55 3.77 -0.83
C ALA A 50 22.84 2.53 -0.26
N LEU A 51 23.52 1.75 0.59
CA LEU A 51 22.92 0.60 1.28
C LEU A 51 21.83 1.03 2.26
N ARG A 52 22.08 2.08 3.06
CA ARG A 52 21.09 2.66 3.98
C ARG A 52 19.86 3.16 3.24
N MET A 53 20.05 3.92 2.16
CA MET A 53 18.95 4.40 1.32
C MET A 53 18.14 3.26 0.71
N ALA A 54 18.80 2.24 0.15
CA ALA A 54 18.13 1.08 -0.43
C ALA A 54 17.36 0.29 0.65
N ALA A 55 17.96 0.03 1.81
CA ALA A 55 17.30 -0.68 2.90
C ALA A 55 16.10 0.09 3.48
N ALA A 56 16.24 1.41 3.64
CA ALA A 56 15.16 2.28 4.11
C ALA A 56 14.00 2.31 3.12
N LEU A 57 14.29 2.46 1.82
CA LEU A 57 13.29 2.45 0.76
C LEU A 57 12.52 1.13 0.73
N HIS A 58 13.23 0.00 0.73
CA HIS A 58 12.59 -1.32 0.75
C HIS A 58 11.73 -1.52 2.00
N THR A 59 12.24 -1.18 3.18
CA THR A 59 11.50 -1.32 4.44
C THR A 59 10.22 -0.47 4.45
N LYS A 60 10.28 0.74 3.88
CA LYS A 60 9.12 1.61 3.72
C LYS A 60 8.06 0.96 2.81
N LEU A 61 8.47 0.44 1.66
CA LEU A 61 7.57 -0.21 0.70
C LEU A 61 7.00 -1.52 1.24
N ASP A 62 7.80 -2.33 1.94
CA ASP A 62 7.34 -3.57 2.58
C ASP A 62 6.33 -3.28 3.69
N SER A 63 6.52 -2.19 4.45
CA SER A 63 5.55 -1.73 5.46
C SER A 63 4.20 -1.36 4.83
N ILE A 64 4.23 -0.65 3.69
CA ILE A 64 3.01 -0.34 2.92
C ILE A 64 2.34 -1.63 2.46
N ALA A 65 3.09 -2.54 1.84
CA ALA A 65 2.56 -3.83 1.38
C ALA A 65 1.93 -4.64 2.53
N ARG A 66 2.60 -4.74 3.68
CA ARG A 66 2.05 -5.41 4.87
C ARG A 66 0.79 -4.75 5.39
N THR A 67 0.71 -3.42 5.35
CA THR A 67 -0.46 -2.68 5.81
C THR A 67 -1.66 -2.94 4.90
N LEU A 68 -1.46 -2.95 3.58
CA LEU A 68 -2.49 -3.27 2.60
C LEU A 68 -2.93 -4.74 2.70
N GLN A 69 -1.98 -5.66 2.86
CA GLN A 69 -2.25 -7.09 3.00
C GLN A 69 -3.05 -7.42 4.27
N ASN A 70 -2.76 -6.74 5.38
CA ASN A 70 -3.44 -6.96 6.66
C ASN A 70 -4.49 -5.88 6.95
N TRP A 71 -5.05 -5.28 5.90
CA TRP A 71 -6.00 -4.19 6.06
C TRP A 71 -7.20 -4.64 6.89
N PRO A 72 -7.55 -3.93 7.99
CA PRO A 72 -8.59 -4.38 8.90
C PRO A 72 -9.96 -4.23 8.24
N ILE A 73 -10.58 -5.36 7.87
CA ILE A 73 -11.92 -5.42 7.29
C ILE A 73 -12.92 -5.49 8.47
N ALA A 74 -13.32 -4.32 8.98
CA ALA A 74 -14.24 -4.24 10.12
C ALA A 74 -15.27 -3.11 9.97
N PRO A 75 -16.51 -3.30 10.45
CA PRO A 75 -17.51 -2.24 10.53
C PRO A 75 -17.08 -1.16 11.56
N PRO A 76 -17.53 0.10 11.41
CA PRO A 76 -18.47 0.60 10.40
C PRO A 76 -17.81 0.86 9.04
N VAL A 77 -18.45 0.37 7.97
CA VAL A 77 -17.97 0.49 6.57
C VAL A 77 -17.66 1.94 6.15
N ALA A 78 -18.43 2.93 6.64
CA ALA A 78 -18.19 4.33 6.29
C ALA A 78 -16.79 4.81 6.75
N GLN A 79 -16.41 4.47 7.98
CA GLN A 79 -15.10 4.84 8.53
C GLN A 79 -13.98 4.04 7.89
N LEU A 80 -14.25 2.79 7.51
CA LEU A 80 -13.32 1.96 6.78
C LEU A 80 -12.99 2.56 5.41
N LEU A 81 -14.02 2.98 4.66
CA LEU A 81 -13.87 3.63 3.36
C LEU A 81 -13.11 4.96 3.48
N ASP A 82 -13.48 5.83 4.43
CA ASP A 82 -12.80 7.12 4.59
C ASP A 82 -11.30 6.92 4.97
N LYS A 83 -10.98 5.93 5.81
CA LYS A 83 -9.59 5.57 6.14
C LYS A 83 -8.85 5.00 4.94
N ALA A 84 -9.48 4.12 4.17
CA ALA A 84 -8.88 3.50 3.00
C ALA A 84 -8.60 4.55 1.92
N GLU A 85 -9.51 5.51 1.71
CA GLU A 85 -9.34 6.60 0.75
C GLU A 85 -8.21 7.55 1.16
N SER A 86 -8.15 7.96 2.43
CA SER A 86 -7.07 8.80 2.93
C SER A 86 -5.70 8.13 2.78
N TYR A 87 -5.62 6.84 3.14
CA TYR A 87 -4.40 6.05 3.03
C TYR A 87 -3.97 5.87 1.57
N PHE A 88 -4.93 5.56 0.68
CA PHE A 88 -4.67 5.43 -0.75
C PHE A 88 -4.14 6.73 -1.35
N ASN A 89 -4.75 7.89 -1.06
CA ASN A 89 -4.28 9.17 -1.57
C ASN A 89 -2.83 9.47 -1.15
N LYS A 90 -2.46 9.11 0.08
CA LYS A 90 -1.09 9.25 0.57
C LYS A 90 -0.12 8.36 -0.20
N ILE A 91 -0.41 7.07 -0.29
CA ILE A 91 0.49 6.10 -0.93
C ILE A 91 0.60 6.37 -2.43
N LYS A 92 -0.51 6.74 -3.09
CA LYS A 92 -0.51 7.11 -4.50
C LYS A 92 0.52 8.19 -4.80
N GLY A 93 0.55 9.28 -4.04
CA GLY A 93 1.55 10.34 -4.22
C GLY A 93 2.99 9.86 -4.00
N GLU A 94 3.20 8.99 -3.02
CA GLU A 94 4.50 8.37 -2.77
C GLU A 94 4.94 7.43 -3.91
N MET A 95 4.00 6.65 -4.46
CA MET A 95 4.26 5.76 -5.60
C MET A 95 4.52 6.53 -6.89
N ASP A 96 3.73 7.55 -7.20
CA ASP A 96 3.91 8.40 -8.38
C ASP A 96 5.29 9.08 -8.35
N THR A 97 5.71 9.54 -7.17
CA THR A 97 7.05 10.11 -6.97
C THR A 97 8.12 9.06 -7.22
N LEU A 98 7.95 7.86 -6.66
CA LEU A 98 8.92 6.79 -6.76
C LEU A 98 9.01 6.21 -8.19
N GLU A 99 7.93 6.16 -8.94
CA GLU A 99 7.94 5.78 -10.36
C GLU A 99 8.73 6.77 -11.21
N ARG A 100 8.61 8.07 -10.93
CA ARG A 100 9.38 9.11 -11.61
C ARG A 100 10.87 9.05 -11.31
N THR A 101 11.24 8.70 -10.08
CA THR A 101 12.65 8.65 -9.65
C THR A 101 13.27 7.25 -9.75
N LYS A 102 12.48 6.23 -10.09
CA LYS A 102 12.91 4.81 -10.18
C LYS A 102 14.17 4.63 -11.02
N ASP A 103 14.24 5.27 -12.19
CA ASP A 103 15.38 5.10 -13.10
C ASP A 103 16.67 5.69 -12.52
N ASP A 104 16.57 6.82 -11.82
CA ASP A 104 17.71 7.48 -11.19
C ASP A 104 18.19 6.70 -9.94
N GLU A 105 17.27 6.26 -9.09
CA GLU A 105 17.59 5.39 -7.95
C GLU A 105 18.16 4.03 -8.41
N SER A 106 17.61 3.46 -9.49
CA SER A 106 18.12 2.22 -10.10
C SER A 106 19.55 2.37 -10.59
N LYS A 107 19.87 3.46 -11.30
CA LYS A 107 21.24 3.77 -11.74
C LYS A 107 22.18 3.94 -10.55
N LYS A 108 21.75 4.66 -9.52
CA LYS A 108 22.52 4.92 -8.30
C LYS A 108 22.84 3.63 -7.53
N PHE A 109 21.86 2.76 -7.32
CA PHE A 109 22.07 1.46 -6.66
C PHE A 109 22.97 0.54 -7.49
N LYS A 110 22.73 0.44 -8.81
CA LYS A 110 23.59 -0.32 -9.73
C LYS A 110 25.03 0.18 -9.74
N GLY A 111 25.25 1.49 -9.66
CA GLY A 111 26.57 2.11 -9.55
C GLY A 111 27.35 1.63 -8.30
N HIS A 112 26.64 1.23 -7.25
CA HIS A 112 27.22 0.66 -6.02
C HIS A 112 27.15 -0.87 -5.95
N LYS A 113 26.76 -1.53 -7.05
CA LYS A 113 26.50 -2.98 -7.13
C LYS A 113 25.44 -3.47 -6.14
N ILE A 114 24.44 -2.64 -5.89
CA ILE A 114 23.29 -2.95 -5.06
C ILE A 114 22.13 -3.31 -6.00
N HIS A 115 21.60 -4.52 -5.86
CA HIS A 115 20.38 -4.91 -6.54
C HIS A 115 19.18 -4.42 -5.71
N PHE A 116 18.31 -3.63 -6.33
CA PHE A 116 17.05 -3.21 -5.72
C PHE A 116 15.89 -3.72 -6.56
N ASP A 117 15.02 -4.51 -5.93
CA ASP A 117 13.84 -5.06 -6.59
C ASP A 117 12.69 -4.04 -6.55
N PHE A 118 12.47 -3.38 -7.69
CA PHE A 118 11.32 -2.48 -7.88
C PHE A 118 10.02 -3.23 -8.18
N GLY A 119 10.04 -4.56 -8.28
CA GLY A 119 8.83 -5.40 -8.38
C GLY A 119 7.89 -5.22 -7.18
N ILE A 120 8.41 -4.79 -6.03
CA ILE A 120 7.58 -4.42 -4.87
C ILE A 120 6.55 -3.32 -5.19
N LEU A 121 6.82 -2.45 -6.18
CA LEU A 121 5.84 -1.45 -6.63
C LEU A 121 4.63 -2.10 -7.28
N VAL A 122 4.86 -3.11 -8.12
CA VAL A 122 3.79 -3.88 -8.76
C VAL A 122 2.98 -4.61 -7.69
N ARG A 123 3.66 -5.28 -6.76
CA ARG A 123 3.00 -5.96 -5.63
C ARG A 123 2.14 -5.02 -4.79
N ILE A 124 2.60 -3.78 -4.53
CA ILE A 124 1.78 -2.78 -3.81
C ILE A 124 0.54 -2.42 -4.62
N LYS A 125 0.65 -2.20 -5.93
CA LYS A 125 -0.50 -1.92 -6.80
C LYS A 125 -1.52 -3.05 -6.79
N GLU A 126 -1.06 -4.30 -6.86
CA GLU A 126 -1.92 -5.48 -6.75
C GLU A 126 -2.66 -5.52 -5.40
N LEU A 127 -1.95 -5.36 -4.28
CA LEU A 127 -2.55 -5.33 -2.95
C LEU A 127 -3.54 -4.16 -2.75
N MET A 128 -3.37 -3.05 -3.49
CA MET A 128 -4.33 -1.95 -3.44
C MET A 128 -5.67 -2.34 -4.07
N VAL A 129 -5.68 -3.14 -5.13
CA VAL A 129 -6.91 -3.60 -5.83
C VAL A 129 -7.79 -4.42 -4.89
N ASP A 130 -7.19 -5.17 -3.96
CA ASP A 130 -7.92 -6.00 -3.01
C ASP A 130 -8.71 -5.21 -1.95
N VAL A 131 -8.19 -4.04 -1.53
CA VAL A 131 -8.78 -3.27 -0.42
C VAL A 131 -10.20 -2.77 -0.74
N PRO A 132 -10.48 -2.15 -1.90
CA PRO A 132 -11.83 -1.76 -2.29
C PRO A 132 -12.76 -2.94 -2.47
N SER A 133 -12.30 -4.04 -3.06
CA SER A 133 -13.10 -5.25 -3.27
C SER A 133 -13.63 -5.76 -1.94
N ASN A 134 -12.78 -5.81 -0.92
CA ASN A 134 -13.16 -6.20 0.43
C ASN A 134 -14.14 -5.19 1.10
N CYS A 135 -13.98 -3.89 0.82
CA CYS A 135 -14.90 -2.87 1.31
C CYS A 135 -16.29 -2.98 0.66
N MET A 136 -16.36 -3.22 -0.65
CA MET A 136 -17.60 -3.42 -1.38
C MET A 136 -18.34 -4.65 -0.87
N GLU A 137 -17.63 -5.76 -0.67
CA GLU A 137 -18.19 -7.01 -0.14
C GLU A 137 -18.79 -6.82 1.27
N LEU A 138 -18.10 -6.09 2.16
CA LEU A 138 -18.68 -5.73 3.47
C LEU A 138 -19.92 -4.85 3.36
N THR A 139 -19.93 -3.90 2.42
CA THR A 139 -21.06 -2.98 2.23
C THR A 139 -22.30 -3.74 1.79
N LEU A 140 -22.15 -4.70 0.89
CA LEU A 140 -23.23 -5.59 0.43
C LEU A 140 -23.74 -6.47 1.59
N LYS A 141 -22.85 -7.12 2.35
CA LYS A 141 -23.23 -7.95 3.51
C LYS A 141 -23.97 -7.16 4.59
N GLU A 142 -23.52 -5.95 4.92
CA GLU A 142 -24.23 -5.09 5.88
C GLU A 142 -25.65 -4.74 5.39
N ARG A 143 -25.84 -4.57 4.09
CA ARG A 143 -27.17 -4.27 3.51
C ARG A 143 -28.09 -5.49 3.56
N GLU A 144 -27.60 -6.65 3.15
CA GLU A 144 -28.36 -7.91 3.21
C GLU A 144 -28.81 -8.24 4.63
N ALA A 145 -27.92 -8.07 5.63
CA ALA A 145 -28.25 -8.28 7.03
C ALA A 145 -29.35 -7.32 7.51
N LYS A 146 -29.24 -6.03 7.16
CA LYS A 146 -30.26 -5.00 7.48
C LYS A 146 -31.58 -5.22 6.74
N GLN A 147 -31.57 -5.82 5.55
CA GLN A 147 -32.80 -6.20 4.83
C GLN A 147 -33.48 -7.38 5.52
N LYS A 148 -32.74 -8.44 5.87
CA LYS A 148 -33.26 -9.61 6.59
C LYS A 148 -33.82 -9.28 7.98
N GLU A 149 -33.22 -8.32 8.70
CA GLU A 149 -33.76 -7.84 9.98
C GLU A 149 -35.07 -7.05 9.81
N ASN A 150 -35.24 -6.33 8.69
CA ASN A 150 -36.44 -5.53 8.40
C ASN A 150 -37.59 -6.36 7.79
N GLU A 151 -37.35 -7.58 7.32
CA GLU A 151 -38.44 -8.47 6.87
C GLU A 151 -39.38 -8.91 8.01
N GLY A 152 -38.97 -8.75 9.27
CA GLY A 152 -39.81 -9.00 10.46
C GLY A 152 -40.47 -7.75 11.08
N ALA A 153 -40.10 -6.54 10.67
CA ALA A 153 -40.61 -5.29 11.22
C ALA A 153 -41.24 -4.45 10.10
N GLY A 154 -42.56 -4.25 10.17
CA GLY A 154 -43.32 -3.49 9.17
C GLY A 154 -42.71 -2.12 8.80
N PRO A 155 -43.17 -1.52 7.69
CA PRO A 155 -42.41 -0.53 6.93
C PRO A 155 -42.07 0.70 7.77
N LYS A 156 -40.81 0.80 8.23
CA LYS A 156 -40.30 1.99 8.91
C LYS A 156 -39.18 2.65 8.12
N ASN A 157 -39.52 3.85 7.63
CA ASN A 157 -38.70 5.01 7.26
C ASN A 157 -37.58 4.85 6.21
N GLY A 158 -37.81 5.48 5.06
CA GLY A 158 -36.87 5.66 3.95
C GLY A 158 -35.60 6.49 4.25
N SER A 159 -35.26 6.77 5.52
CA SER A 159 -33.99 7.43 5.88
C SER A 159 -32.80 6.45 5.89
N HIS A 160 -33.03 5.17 6.20
CA HIS A 160 -31.96 4.16 6.21
C HIS A 160 -31.53 3.72 4.79
N LYS A 161 -32.43 3.75 3.81
CA LYS A 161 -32.14 3.47 2.39
C LYS A 161 -31.20 4.51 1.74
N LYS A 162 -31.41 5.79 2.06
CA LYS A 162 -30.60 6.90 1.49
C LYS A 162 -29.15 6.87 1.99
N GLY A 163 -28.92 6.38 3.22
CA GLY A 163 -27.59 6.18 3.79
C GLY A 163 -26.81 5.05 3.12
N SER A 164 -27.47 3.93 2.80
CA SER A 164 -26.82 2.79 2.14
C SER A 164 -26.43 3.09 0.69
N ALA A 165 -27.31 3.72 -0.09
CA ALA A 165 -27.01 4.05 -1.49
C ALA A 165 -25.79 5.00 -1.61
N LYS A 166 -25.67 5.98 -0.71
CA LYS A 166 -24.51 6.89 -0.66
C LYS A 166 -23.21 6.17 -0.29
N GLN A 167 -23.27 5.15 0.57
CA GLN A 167 -22.11 4.33 0.92
C GLN A 167 -21.68 3.41 -0.22
N LEU A 168 -22.64 2.78 -0.91
CA LEU A 168 -22.40 1.98 -2.11
C LEU A 168 -21.74 2.82 -3.21
N TRP A 169 -22.28 4.03 -3.47
CA TRP A 169 -21.70 4.96 -4.43
C TRP A 169 -20.27 5.39 -4.08
N LYS A 170 -20.00 5.69 -2.81
CA LYS A 170 -18.64 5.98 -2.33
C LYS A 170 -17.69 4.80 -2.52
N ALA A 171 -18.13 3.58 -2.19
CA ALA A 171 -17.33 2.38 -2.37
C ALA A 171 -17.00 2.13 -3.85
N PHE A 172 -17.98 2.34 -4.73
CA PHE A 172 -17.82 2.25 -6.18
C PHE A 172 -16.79 3.28 -6.70
N GLN A 173 -16.93 4.55 -6.33
CA GLN A 173 -16.00 5.60 -6.74
C GLN A 173 -14.57 5.33 -6.26
N PHE A 174 -14.44 4.84 -5.03
CA PHE A 174 -13.14 4.46 -4.46
C PHE A 174 -12.49 3.31 -5.22
N ALA A 175 -13.25 2.24 -5.48
CA ALA A 175 -12.81 1.09 -6.25
C ALA A 175 -12.35 1.49 -7.67
N PHE A 176 -13.17 2.25 -8.38
CA PHE A 176 -12.85 2.74 -9.73
C PHE A 176 -11.54 3.54 -9.79
N ARG A 177 -11.30 4.41 -8.81
CA ARG A 177 -10.06 5.20 -8.72
C ARG A 177 -8.83 4.33 -8.51
N ILE A 178 -8.96 3.24 -7.75
CA ILE A 178 -7.87 2.30 -7.48
C ILE A 178 -7.58 1.43 -8.69
N TYR A 179 -8.60 0.90 -9.35
CA TYR A 179 -8.42 0.08 -10.56
C TYR A 179 -7.77 0.88 -11.69
N THR A 180 -8.20 2.14 -11.88
CA THR A 180 -7.58 3.05 -12.84
C THR A 180 -6.10 3.29 -12.51
N PHE A 181 -5.76 3.42 -11.23
CA PHE A 181 -4.37 3.60 -10.78
C PHE A 181 -3.52 2.34 -10.95
N ALA A 182 -4.08 1.16 -10.67
CA ALA A 182 -3.41 -0.12 -10.83
C ALA A 182 -3.19 -0.51 -12.30
N GLY A 183 -3.88 0.15 -13.24
CA GLY A 183 -3.78 -0.09 -14.68
C GLY A 183 -4.79 -1.13 -15.19
N GLY A 184 -5.82 -1.44 -14.42
CA GLY A 184 -6.84 -2.43 -14.78
C GLY A 184 -7.59 -2.96 -13.56
N GLN A 185 -8.63 -3.73 -13.85
CA GLN A 185 -9.50 -4.38 -12.88
C GLN A 185 -9.43 -5.89 -13.11
N ASP A 186 -9.43 -6.69 -12.04
CA ASP A 186 -9.49 -8.15 -12.13
C ASP A 186 -10.94 -8.67 -12.24
N ASP A 187 -11.12 -9.95 -12.58
CA ASP A 187 -12.45 -10.57 -12.78
C ASP A 187 -13.34 -10.49 -11.53
N ARG A 188 -12.72 -10.61 -10.34
CA ARG A 188 -13.41 -10.50 -9.05
C ARG A 188 -13.97 -9.10 -8.86
N ALA A 189 -13.14 -8.08 -9.08
CA ALA A 189 -13.56 -6.70 -8.99
C ALA A 189 -14.63 -6.37 -10.03
N ASP A 190 -14.53 -6.86 -11.28
CA ASP A 190 -15.54 -6.62 -12.33
C ASP A 190 -16.92 -7.13 -11.90
N THR A 191 -16.96 -8.34 -11.34
CA THR A 191 -18.20 -8.93 -10.80
C THR A 191 -18.79 -8.07 -9.68
N LEU A 192 -17.98 -7.71 -8.67
CA LEU A 192 -18.42 -6.85 -7.55
C LEU A 192 -18.90 -5.47 -8.01
N THR A 193 -18.25 -4.90 -9.02
CA THR A 193 -18.61 -3.59 -9.58
C THR A 193 -19.96 -3.65 -10.30
N ARG A 194 -20.25 -4.73 -11.01
CA ARG A 194 -21.55 -4.96 -11.67
C ARG A 194 -22.67 -5.18 -10.66
N GLU A 195 -22.44 -5.99 -9.64
CA GLU A 195 -23.39 -6.21 -8.55
C GLU A 195 -23.71 -4.90 -7.83
N LEU A 196 -22.67 -4.14 -7.48
CA LEU A 196 -22.81 -2.84 -6.83
C LEU A 196 -23.57 -1.83 -7.70
N ALA A 197 -23.27 -1.77 -9.01
CA ALA A 197 -23.97 -0.91 -9.95
C ALA A 197 -25.46 -1.28 -10.07
N SER A 198 -25.77 -2.58 -10.22
CA SER A 198 -27.16 -3.06 -10.24
C SER A 198 -27.91 -2.68 -8.95
N GLU A 199 -27.22 -2.70 -7.81
CA GLU A 199 -27.81 -2.39 -6.50
C GLU A 199 -28.00 -0.89 -6.23
N ILE A 200 -27.23 -0.05 -6.92
CA ILE A 200 -27.43 1.40 -6.97
C ILE A 200 -28.60 1.76 -7.89
N GLU A 201 -28.73 1.07 -9.03
CA GLU A 201 -29.81 1.30 -10.01
C GLU A 201 -31.19 0.87 -9.50
N THR A 202 -31.27 -0.15 -8.64
CA THR A 202 -32.53 -0.62 -8.03
C THR A 202 -33.02 0.26 -6.87
N ASP A 203 -32.22 1.24 -6.40
CA ASP A 203 -32.61 2.21 -5.36
C ASP A 203 -32.81 3.61 -6.01
N PRO A 204 -34.05 4.02 -6.34
CA PRO A 204 -34.30 5.30 -6.99
C PRO A 204 -34.17 6.43 -5.96
N ASN A 205 -32.98 7.04 -5.86
CA ASN A 205 -32.75 8.49 -5.86
C ASN A 205 -31.40 8.89 -5.19
N PRO A 206 -30.36 9.23 -5.96
CA PRO A 206 -29.15 9.87 -5.43
C PRO A 206 -29.21 11.41 -5.39
N GLU A 207 -30.32 12.07 -5.76
CA GLU A 207 -30.42 13.53 -5.80
C GLU A 207 -31.57 14.09 -4.93
N ALA A 208 -31.18 14.57 -3.75
CA ALA A 208 -31.62 15.82 -3.11
C ALA A 208 -30.78 16.04 -1.86
#